data_AF-A0A318XNU7-F1
#
_entry.id   AF-A0A318XNU7-F1
#
_cell.length_a   1.000
_cell.length_b   1.000
_cell.length_c   1.000
_cell.angle_alpha   90.00
_cell.angle_beta   90.00
_cell.angle_gamma   90.00
#
_symmetry.space_group_name_H-M   'P 1'
#
loop_
_entity.id
_entity.type
_entity.pdbx_description
1 polymer ?
#
loop_
_entity_poly.entity_id
_entity_poly.type
_entity_poly.pdbx_seq_one_letter_code
_entity_poly.pdbx_strand_id
1 'polypeptide(L)' 'MTADKKDFIVTKSKNESVTFTVRMDKTLQAKLDDLSSKSDRSRNELISLCIKYALDNLKFIDD' A
#
# COMPACT_ATOMS: atom_id res chain seq x y z
N MET A 1 2.61 6.59 -48.20
CA MET A 1 1.23 6.96 -47.81
C MET A 1 1.08 6.65 -46.33
N THR A 2 0.75 7.70 -45.58
CA THR A 2 0.73 7.81 -44.12
C THR A 2 -0.42 7.01 -43.53
N ALA A 3 -0.12 5.95 -42.77
CA ALA A 3 -1.11 5.34 -41.90
C ALA A 3 -1.27 6.22 -40.66
N ASP A 4 -2.50 6.67 -40.43
CA ASP A 4 -2.92 7.48 -39.28
C ASP A 4 -2.47 6.86 -37.94
N LYS A 5 -1.55 7.53 -37.24
CA LYS A 5 -1.25 7.24 -35.83
C LYS A 5 -2.37 7.80 -34.96
N LYS A 6 -3.43 7.03 -34.75
CA LYS A 6 -4.48 7.31 -33.74
C LYS A 6 -4.72 6.14 -32.78
N ASP A 7 -3.79 5.21 -32.69
CA ASP A 7 -4.00 4.05 -31.83
C ASP A 7 -3.69 4.39 -30.37
N PHE A 8 -4.70 4.23 -29.52
CA PHE A 8 -4.56 4.27 -28.06
C PHE A 8 -4.00 2.92 -27.58
N ILE A 9 -2.66 2.83 -27.51
CA ILE A 9 -1.97 1.63 -27.07
C ILE A 9 -1.93 1.59 -25.55
N VAL A 10 -2.77 0.73 -24.95
CA VAL A 10 -2.75 0.45 -23.51
C VAL A 10 -1.75 -0.66 -23.22
N THR A 11 -0.75 -0.36 -22.38
CA THR A 11 0.17 -1.37 -21.83
C THR A 11 -0.36 -1.90 -20.51
N LYS A 12 -0.10 -3.19 -20.20
CA LYS A 12 -0.50 -3.77 -18.91
C LYS A 12 0.21 -3.05 -17.76
N SER A 13 -0.57 -2.55 -16.80
CA SER A 13 -0.04 -2.00 -15.55
C SER A 13 0.79 -3.06 -14.83
N LYS A 14 2.02 -2.72 -14.43
CA LYS A 14 2.88 -3.58 -13.58
C LYS A 14 2.59 -3.44 -12.09
N ASN A 15 1.69 -2.54 -11.70
CA ASN A 15 1.31 -2.33 -10.30
C ASN A 15 0.13 -3.23 -9.96
N GLU A 16 0.41 -4.49 -9.65
CA GLU A 16 -0.59 -5.40 -9.09
C GLU A 16 -0.66 -5.18 -7.58
N SER A 17 -1.63 -4.39 -7.14
CA SER A 17 -2.00 -4.31 -5.73
C SER A 17 -2.84 -5.53 -5.34
N VAL A 18 -2.46 -6.24 -4.29
CA VAL A 18 -3.24 -7.36 -3.76
C VAL A 18 -4.01 -6.90 -2.52
N THR A 19 -5.31 -7.17 -2.51
CA THR A 19 -6.15 -6.97 -1.32
C THR A 19 -6.11 -8.21 -0.45
N PHE A 20 -5.84 -8.02 0.84
CA PHE A 20 -5.88 -9.09 1.84
C PHE A 20 -6.61 -8.63 3.09
N THR A 21 -7.21 -9.58 3.81
CA THR A 21 -7.98 -9.30 5.04
C THR A 21 -7.14 -9.63 6.27
N VAL A 22 -7.04 -8.68 7.20
CA VAL A 22 -6.35 -8.87 8.49
C VAL A 22 -7.33 -8.66 9.63
N ARG A 23 -7.23 -9.49 10.68
CA ARG A 23 -7.90 -9.23 11.96
C ARG A 23 -6.97 -8.41 12.85
N MET A 24 -7.48 -7.34 13.43
CA MET A 24 -6.72 -6.47 14.32
C MET A 24 -7.53 -6.07 15.54
N ASP A 25 -6.82 -5.70 16.61
CA ASP A 25 -7.44 -5.19 17.84
C ASP A 25 -8.07 -3.80 17.61
N LYS A 26 -9.19 -3.53 18.31
CA LYS A 26 -9.92 -2.25 18.22
C LYS A 26 -9.04 -1.06 18.60
N THR A 27 -8.14 -1.23 19.56
CA THR A 27 -7.21 -0.17 20.00
C THR A 27 -6.21 0.19 18.92
N LEU A 28 -5.73 -0.80 18.15
CA LEU A 28 -4.82 -0.58 17.04
C LEU A 28 -5.53 0.10 15.86
N GLN A 29 -6.77 -0.31 15.58
CA GLN A 29 -7.62 0.34 14.58
C GLN A 29 -7.85 1.81 14.91
N ALA A 30 -8.23 2.13 16.16
CA ALA A 30 -8.46 3.51 16.59
C ALA A 30 -7.19 4.38 16.47
N LYS A 31 -6.01 3.83 16.76
CA LYS A 31 -4.73 4.53 16.54
C LYS A 31 -4.47 4.82 15.05
N LEU A 32 -4.78 3.88 14.16
CA LEU A 32 -4.66 4.10 12.71
C LEU A 32 -5.64 5.16 12.21
N ASP A 33 -6.87 5.18 12.73
CA ASP A 33 -7.87 6.19 12.39
C ASP A 33 -7.39 7.59 12.80
N ASP A 34 -6.86 7.74 14.02
CA ASP A 34 -6.28 9.01 14.51
C ASP A 34 -5.06 9.45 13.67
N LEU A 35 -4.14 8.55 13.35
CA LEU A 35 -2.98 8.85 12.50
C LEU A 35 -3.39 9.21 11.07
N SER A 36 -4.41 8.55 10.53
CA SER A 36 -4.97 8.86 9.21
C SER A 36 -5.50 10.28 9.17
N SER A 37 -6.24 10.70 10.22
CA SER A 37 -6.77 12.06 10.33
C SER A 37 -5.69 13.15 10.41
N LYS A 38 -4.54 12.83 11.02
CA LYS A 38 -3.42 13.77 11.23
C LYS A 38 -2.47 13.87 10.03
N SER A 39 -2.38 12.81 9.23
CA SER A 39 -1.37 12.70 8.16
C SER A 39 -1.91 12.97 6.76
N ASP A 40 -3.22 13.20 6.62
CA ASP A 40 -3.92 13.31 5.33
C ASP A 40 -3.69 12.09 4.42
N ARG A 41 -3.46 10.92 5.03
CA ARG A 41 -3.27 9.64 4.34
C ARG A 41 -4.39 8.68 4.68
N SER A 42 -4.73 7.82 3.72
CA SER A 42 -5.68 6.73 3.99
C SER A 42 -5.10 5.70 4.96
N ARG A 43 -5.97 4.99 5.66
CA ARG A 43 -5.58 3.88 6.54
C ARG A 43 -4.79 2.80 5.80
N ASN A 44 -5.20 2.47 4.57
CA ASN A 44 -4.54 1.46 3.76
C ASN A 44 -3.12 1.88 3.36
N GLU A 45 -2.93 3.16 3.07
CA GLU A 45 -1.61 3.73 2.78
C GLU A 45 -0.72 3.69 4.03
N LEU A 46 -1.24 4.10 5.20
CA LEU A 46 -0.51 4.00 6.46
C LEU A 46 -0.15 2.55 6.81
N ILE A 47 -1.08 1.61 6.66
CA ILE A 47 -0.82 0.18 6.91
C ILE A 47 0.31 -0.31 6.00
N SER A 48 0.28 0.05 4.71
CA SER A 48 1.31 -0.34 3.74
C SER A 48 2.67 0.24 4.11
N LEU A 49 2.73 1.50 4.53
CA LEU A 49 3.96 2.15 5.00
C LEU A 49 4.49 1.52 6.29
N CYS A 50 3.63 1.23 7.25
CA CYS A 50 3.99 0.58 8.50
C CYS A 50 4.55 -0.83 8.28
N ILE A 51 3.89 -1.64 7.42
CA ILE A 51 4.36 -2.98 7.07
C ILE A 51 5.70 -2.90 6.36
N LYS A 52 5.85 -2.02 5.37
CA LYS A 52 7.12 -1.83 4.67
C LYS A 52 8.24 -1.47 5.64
N TYR A 53 8.01 -0.49 6.50
CA TYR A 53 8.98 -0.09 7.52
C TYR A 53 9.34 -1.25 8.45
N ALA A 54 8.35 -2.00 8.95
CA ALA A 54 8.59 -3.12 9.84
C ALA A 54 9.41 -4.23 9.16
N LEU A 55 9.15 -4.53 7.88
CA LEU A 55 9.90 -5.51 7.11
C LEU A 55 11.34 -5.05 6.83
N ASP A 56 11.52 -3.78 6.46
CA ASP A 56 12.84 -3.20 6.17
C ASP A 56 13.75 -3.16 7.41
N ASN A 57 13.17 -3.12 8.61
CA ASN A 57 13.88 -3.04 9.89
C ASN A 57 13.84 -4.34 10.70
N LEU A 58 13.23 -5.40 10.16
CA LEU A 58 13.15 -6.70 10.82
C LEU A 58 14.56 -7.29 10.96
N LYS A 59 14.93 -7.68 12.18
CA LYS A 59 16.18 -8.40 12.47
C LYS A 59 15.84 -9.70 13.18
N PHE A 60 16.36 -10.81 12.67
CA PHE A 60 16.37 -12.06 13.40
C PHE A 60 17.53 -12.01 14.41
N ILE A 61 17.25 -12.41 15.64
CA ILE A 61 18.27 -12.67 16.64
C ILE A 61 18.31 -14.19 16.74
N ASP A 62 19.45 -14.78 16.34
CA ASP A 62 19.71 -16.19 16.61
C ASP A 62 20.09 -16.33 18.10
N ASP A 63 19.55 -17.35 18.77
CA ASP A 63 19.87 -17.70 20.17
C ASP A 63 21.34 -18.14 20.35
#